data_AF-A0A961TZD0-F1
#
_entry.id   AF-A0A961TZD0-F1
#
_cell.length_a   1.000
_cell.length_b   1.000
_cell.length_c   1.000
_cell.angle_alpha   90.00
_cell.angle_beta   90.00
_cell.angle_gamma   90.00
#
_symmetry.space_group_name_H-M   'P 1'
#
loop_
_entity.id
_entity.type
_entity.pdbx_description
1 polymer ?
#
loop_
_entity_poly.entity_id
_entity_poly.type
_entity_poly.pdbx_seq_one_letter_code
_entity_poly.pdbx_strand_id
1 'polypeptide(L)'
;EIGTWRAYDQGTGFRSFEATLKESQAPVRVLVDLTTLGAPTFDDARTVLTITAANQGRTVLADTLTFHNSIRRETSPQGTDKVFRAEAGVIQSISPGEYTFTLGQGDSDGIDMRSVDVVLRSDAAMLDQRAQPLGFTLIAVGFAGLVAASRRRNRGASPTKSEPPAPRWGRDAGNN
;
A
#
# COMPACT_ATOMS: atom_id res chain seq x y z
N GLU A 1 3.90 -8.40 3.73
CA GLU A 1 4.21 -8.39 5.17
C GLU A 1 5.34 -9.37 5.42
N ILE A 2 6.29 -9.07 6.31
CA ILE A 2 7.41 -9.95 6.65
C ILE A 2 7.02 -10.84 7.83
N GLY A 3 6.42 -10.24 8.86
CA GLY A 3 5.92 -10.96 10.03
C GLY A 3 5.37 -10.01 11.08
N THR A 4 4.81 -10.62 12.13
CA THR A 4 4.28 -9.94 13.31
C THR A 4 4.81 -10.63 14.56
N TRP A 5 5.31 -9.84 15.52
CA TRP A 5 5.89 -10.34 16.77
C TRP A 5 5.29 -9.63 17.97
N ARG A 6 4.89 -10.43 18.97
CA ARG A 6 4.43 -9.93 20.27
C ARG A 6 5.63 -9.49 21.09
N ALA A 7 5.75 -8.17 21.31
CA ALA A 7 6.84 -7.52 22.05
C ALA A 7 6.44 -7.13 23.48
N TYR A 8 5.14 -7.01 23.76
CA TYR A 8 4.63 -6.85 25.12
C TYR A 8 3.32 -7.61 25.29
N ASP A 9 3.16 -8.27 26.42
CA ASP A 9 1.89 -8.83 26.86
C ASP A 9 1.69 -8.54 28.34
N GLN A 10 0.50 -8.12 28.76
CA GLN A 10 0.21 -7.74 30.15
C GLN A 10 0.64 -8.82 31.16
N GLY A 11 0.55 -10.11 30.80
CA GLY A 11 0.94 -11.20 31.68
C GLY A 11 2.46 -11.46 31.77
N THR A 12 3.23 -11.01 30.77
CA THR A 12 4.67 -11.34 30.67
C THR A 12 5.61 -10.13 30.63
N GLY A 13 5.08 -8.92 30.42
CA GLY A 13 5.86 -7.71 30.26
C GLY A 13 6.50 -7.56 28.87
N PHE A 14 7.48 -6.66 28.78
CA PHE A 14 8.24 -6.41 27.55
C PHE A 14 9.26 -7.51 27.29
N ARG A 15 9.41 -7.87 26.03
CA ARG A 15 10.46 -8.77 25.54
C ARG A 15 11.00 -8.29 24.20
N SER A 16 12.30 -8.46 24.02
CA SER A 16 12.91 -8.32 22.70
C SER A 16 12.55 -9.52 21.82
N PHE A 17 12.66 -9.35 20.51
CA PHE A 17 12.53 -10.43 19.56
C PHE A 17 13.53 -10.25 18.42
N GLU A 18 13.81 -11.35 17.74
CA GLU A 18 14.71 -11.40 16.60
C GLU A 18 13.94 -11.67 15.32
N ALA A 19 14.33 -10.98 14.26
CA ALA A 19 13.81 -11.20 12.91
C ALA A 19 14.97 -11.32 11.92
N THR A 20 15.02 -12.42 11.18
CA THR A 20 15.97 -12.57 10.07
C THR A 20 15.46 -11.79 8.86
N LEU A 21 16.18 -10.73 8.49
CA LEU A 21 15.86 -9.90 7.34
C LEU A 21 16.80 -10.20 6.16
N LYS A 22 16.26 -10.08 4.95
CA LYS A 22 16.98 -10.24 3.68
C LYS A 22 17.07 -8.89 2.98
N GLU A 23 18.14 -8.69 2.21
CA GLU A 23 18.31 -7.47 1.40
C GLU A 23 17.12 -7.22 0.47
N SER A 24 16.56 -8.27 -0.13
CA SER A 24 15.38 -8.18 -1.01
C SER A 24 14.09 -7.71 -0.34
N GLN A 25 14.06 -7.62 0.99
CA GLN A 25 12.93 -7.09 1.74
C GLN A 25 13.02 -5.58 1.96
N ALA A 26 14.16 -4.96 1.61
CA ALA A 26 14.34 -3.53 1.73
C ALA A 26 13.42 -2.75 0.75
N PRO A 27 12.87 -1.59 1.17
CA PRO A 27 12.93 -1.05 2.53
C PRO A 27 11.92 -1.73 3.45
N VAL A 28 12.24 -1.79 4.74
CA VAL A 28 11.39 -2.42 5.77
C VAL A 28 10.75 -1.35 6.64
N ARG A 29 9.43 -1.23 6.56
CA ARG A 29 8.62 -0.38 7.43
C ARG A 29 8.32 -1.10 8.74
N VAL A 30 8.54 -0.40 9.86
CA VAL A 30 8.30 -0.91 11.21
C VAL A 30 7.05 -0.27 11.76
N LEU A 31 6.01 -1.08 11.95
CA LEU A 31 4.72 -0.66 12.49
C LEU A 31 4.56 -1.25 13.89
N VAL A 32 3.90 -0.51 14.78
CA VAL A 32 3.62 -0.95 16.15
C VAL A 32 2.12 -0.85 16.39
N ASP A 33 1.52 -1.99 16.74
CA ASP A 33 0.13 -2.11 17.13
C ASP A 33 0.06 -2.21 18.66
N LEU A 34 -0.47 -1.16 19.28
CA LEU A 34 -0.77 -1.11 20.70
C LEU A 34 -2.23 -1.51 20.90
N THR A 35 -2.46 -2.57 21.67
CA THR A 35 -3.80 -2.95 22.15
C THR A 35 -3.96 -2.47 23.59
N THR A 36 -5.01 -1.69 23.86
CA THR A 36 -5.30 -1.14 25.19
C THR A 36 -6.63 -1.66 25.72
N LEU A 37 -6.74 -1.72 27.05
CA LEU A 37 -8.02 -1.81 27.73
C LEU A 37 -8.72 -0.45 27.65
N GLY A 38 -9.89 -0.40 27.02
CA GLY A 38 -10.62 0.86 26.85
C GLY A 38 -10.00 1.79 25.82
N ALA A 39 -10.32 3.08 25.91
CA ALA A 39 -9.98 4.09 24.92
C ALA A 39 -9.18 5.24 25.56
N PRO A 40 -7.86 5.07 25.79
CA PRO A 40 -7.03 6.14 26.32
C PRO A 40 -6.97 7.32 25.33
N THR A 41 -6.61 8.49 25.86
CA THR A 41 -6.27 9.67 25.06
C THR A 41 -4.75 9.79 25.00
N PHE A 42 -4.22 9.96 23.80
CA PHE A 42 -2.78 10.08 23.57
C PHE A 42 -2.38 11.55 23.42
N ASP A 43 -1.32 11.92 24.11
CA ASP A 43 -0.71 13.24 24.11
C ASP A 43 0.46 13.24 23.12
N ASP A 44 0.63 14.29 22.32
CA ASP A 44 1.74 14.38 21.36
C ASP A 44 3.08 14.70 22.02
N ALA A 45 3.07 15.21 23.26
CA ALA A 45 4.26 15.50 24.04
C ALA A 45 4.72 14.33 24.93
N ARG A 46 3.93 13.26 25.08
CA ARG A 46 4.26 12.12 25.96
C ARG A 46 4.48 10.84 25.18
N THR A 47 5.58 10.17 25.48
CA THR A 47 5.97 8.92 24.84
C THR A 47 5.28 7.75 25.51
N VAL A 48 4.58 6.93 24.74
CA VAL A 48 3.96 5.70 25.24
C VAL A 48 4.94 4.54 25.18
N LEU A 49 5.65 4.40 24.05
CA LEU A 49 6.60 3.32 23.82
C LEU A 49 7.88 3.86 23.19
N THR A 50 9.00 3.27 23.56
CA THR A 50 10.26 3.39 22.81
C THR A 50 10.48 2.10 22.03
N ILE A 51 11.08 2.21 20.84
CA ILE A 51 11.49 1.06 20.05
C ILE A 51 12.90 1.27 19.51
N THR A 52 13.72 0.22 19.57
CA THR A 52 15.01 0.16 18.89
C THR A 52 15.11 -1.10 18.04
N ALA A 53 15.85 -1.01 16.95
CA ALA A 53 16.27 -2.16 16.16
C ALA A 53 17.79 -2.09 15.99
N ALA A 54 18.45 -3.22 16.23
CA ALA A 54 19.89 -3.36 16.07
C ALA A 54 20.23 -4.57 15.19
N ASN A 55 21.28 -4.44 14.39
CA ASN A 55 21.88 -5.54 13.64
C ASN A 55 23.38 -5.58 13.99
N GLN A 56 23.88 -6.75 14.39
CA GLN A 56 25.28 -6.93 14.81
C GLN A 56 25.72 -5.93 15.90
N GLY A 57 24.84 -5.64 16.86
CA GLY A 57 25.10 -4.69 17.95
C GLY A 57 25.06 -3.21 17.56
N ARG A 58 24.79 -2.86 16.29
CA ARG A 58 24.63 -1.49 15.83
C ARG A 58 23.15 -1.13 15.70
N THR A 59 22.74 -0.07 16.38
CA THR A 59 21.39 0.51 16.24
C THR A 59 21.19 1.06 14.82
N VAL A 60 20.13 0.59 14.16
CA VAL A 60 19.71 1.01 12.81
C VAL A 60 18.37 1.74 12.81
N LEU A 61 17.61 1.60 13.90
CA LEU A 61 16.36 2.32 14.15
C LEU A 61 16.26 2.59 15.65
N ALA A 62 15.86 3.81 16.01
CA ALA A 62 15.47 4.18 17.36
C ALA A 62 14.38 5.24 17.26
N ASP A 63 13.25 5.02 17.92
CA ASP A 63 12.12 5.95 17.86
C ASP A 63 11.28 5.93 19.14
N THR A 64 10.52 7.00 19.34
CA THR A 64 9.59 7.23 20.44
C THR A 64 8.18 7.38 19.89
N LEU A 65 7.23 6.60 20.39
CA LEU A 65 5.87 6.51 19.88
C LEU A 65 4.88 7.13 20.85
N THR A 66 4.20 8.19 20.42
CA THR A 66 3.17 8.88 21.21
C THR A 66 1.76 8.35 20.95
N PHE A 67 1.54 7.70 19.80
CA PHE A 67 0.21 7.26 19.32
C PHE A 67 -0.83 8.37 19.16
N HIS A 68 -0.47 9.65 19.29
CA HIS A 68 -1.40 10.78 19.13
C HIS A 68 -2.10 10.77 17.76
N ASN A 69 -1.34 10.54 16.69
CA ASN A 69 -1.84 10.45 15.31
C ASN A 69 -2.12 9.01 14.86
N SER A 70 -2.31 8.08 15.81
CA SER A 70 -2.49 6.67 15.48
C SER A 70 -3.83 6.41 14.79
N ILE A 71 -3.83 5.44 13.88
CA ILE A 71 -5.06 4.97 13.26
C ILE A 71 -5.69 3.96 14.21
N ARG A 72 -6.87 4.30 14.76
CA ARG A 72 -7.67 3.37 15.56
C ARG A 72 -8.23 2.28 14.65
N ARG A 73 -7.89 1.03 14.96
CA ARG A 73 -8.48 -0.16 14.35
C ARG A 73 -9.42 -0.80 15.35
N GLU A 74 -10.70 -0.80 15.01
CA GLU A 74 -11.72 -1.48 15.81
C GLU A 74 -11.78 -2.94 15.37
N THR A 75 -11.30 -3.86 16.21
CA THR A 75 -11.28 -5.30 15.91
C THR A 75 -12.61 -5.98 16.20
N SER A 76 -13.46 -5.40 17.05
CA SER A 76 -14.84 -5.86 17.26
C SER A 76 -15.73 -4.76 17.88
N PRO A 77 -16.97 -4.54 17.39
CA PRO A 77 -17.92 -3.61 18.01
C PRO A 77 -18.31 -3.99 19.45
N GLN A 78 -18.06 -5.24 19.85
CA GLN A 78 -18.49 -5.82 21.12
C GLN A 78 -17.33 -5.91 22.13
N GLY A 79 -16.09 -5.65 21.70
CA GLY A 79 -14.90 -5.68 22.54
C GLY A 79 -14.57 -4.33 23.16
N THR A 80 -14.12 -4.34 24.42
CA THR A 80 -13.57 -3.15 25.09
C THR A 80 -12.17 -2.79 24.61
N ASP A 81 -11.47 -3.74 23.99
CA ASP A 81 -10.12 -3.53 23.45
C ASP A 81 -10.13 -2.58 22.27
N LYS A 82 -9.13 -1.70 22.24
CA LYS A 82 -8.86 -0.82 21.11
C LYS A 82 -7.44 -1.05 20.63
N VAL A 83 -7.28 -1.13 19.31
CA VAL A 83 -5.96 -1.27 18.67
C VAL A 83 -5.59 0.06 18.03
N PHE A 84 -4.38 0.53 18.30
CA PHE A 84 -3.81 1.76 17.79
C PHE A 84 -2.53 1.44 17.05
N ARG A 85 -2.43 1.86 15.79
CA ARG A 85 -1.24 1.66 14.98
C ARG A 85 -0.41 2.93 14.88
N ALA A 86 0.87 2.85 15.24
CA ALA A 86 1.89 3.84 14.96
C ALA A 86 2.93 3.29 13.98
N GLU A 87 3.61 4.19 13.26
CA GLU A 87 4.78 3.86 12.46
C GLU A 87 6.02 4.35 13.21
N ALA A 88 6.97 3.43 13.45
CA ALA A 88 8.24 3.73 14.11
C ALA A 88 9.35 4.16 13.14
N GLY A 89 9.08 4.05 11.84
CA GLY A 89 10.00 4.44 10.77
C GLY A 89 10.28 3.32 9.77
N VAL A 90 11.26 3.59 8.91
CA VAL A 90 11.62 2.73 7.77
C VAL A 90 13.12 2.48 7.78
N ILE A 91 13.50 1.20 7.76
CA ILE A 91 14.89 0.77 7.56
C ILE A 91 15.12 0.69 6.05
N GLN A 92 15.81 1.68 5.50
CA GLN A 92 15.95 1.88 4.05
C GLN A 92 16.77 0.78 3.36
N SER A 93 17.88 0.38 3.99
CA SER A 93 18.80 -0.64 3.48
C SER A 93 18.95 -1.75 4.51
N ILE A 94 18.91 -3.00 4.04
CA ILE A 94 18.99 -4.18 4.90
C ILE A 94 20.28 -4.90 4.61
N SER A 95 21.13 -5.01 5.63
CA SER A 95 22.22 -5.98 5.66
C SER A 95 21.61 -7.34 6.00
N PRO A 96 21.75 -8.37 5.15
CA PRO A 96 21.19 -9.68 5.46
C PRO A 96 21.65 -10.21 6.82
N GLY A 97 20.71 -10.65 7.64
CA GLY A 97 21.04 -11.19 8.96
C GLY A 97 19.93 -10.99 9.98
N GLU A 98 20.28 -11.22 11.23
CA GLU A 98 19.38 -11.12 12.37
C GLU A 98 19.31 -9.68 12.89
N TYR A 99 18.08 -9.21 13.11
CA TYR A 99 17.81 -7.91 13.70
C TYR A 99 17.11 -8.13 15.04
N THR A 100 17.66 -7.57 16.10
CA THR A 100 17.06 -7.58 17.43
C THR A 100 16.24 -6.32 17.60
N PHE A 101 14.95 -6.48 17.87
CA PHE A 101 14.02 -5.39 18.17
C PHE A 101 13.73 -5.39 19.66
N THR A 102 13.82 -4.21 20.28
CA THR A 102 13.57 -4.02 21.71
C THR A 102 12.55 -2.91 21.89
N LEU A 103 11.49 -3.20 22.63
CA LEU A 103 10.50 -2.22 23.03
C LEU A 103 10.62 -1.94 24.52
N GLY A 104 10.29 -0.71 24.89
CA GLY A 104 10.24 -0.26 26.27
C GLY A 104 9.07 0.68 26.50
N GLN A 105 8.68 0.83 27.77
CA GLN A 105 7.70 1.82 28.17
C GLN A 105 8.30 3.23 28.11
N GLY A 106 7.52 4.19 27.63
CA GLY A 106 7.86 5.60 27.71
C GLY A 106 7.44 6.26 29.03
N ASP A 107 7.27 7.58 29.00
CA ASP A 107 6.91 8.43 30.14
C ASP A 107 5.40 8.75 30.23
N SER A 108 4.59 8.17 29.35
CA SER A 108 3.13 8.31 29.43
C SER A 108 2.53 7.39 30.49
N ASP A 109 1.85 8.00 31.45
CA ASP A 109 1.03 7.31 32.45
C ASP A 109 -0.42 7.08 31.97
N GLY A 110 -1.14 6.20 32.66
CA GLY A 110 -2.59 6.02 32.51
C GLY A 110 -3.01 5.25 31.25
N ILE A 111 -2.10 4.49 30.65
CA ILE A 111 -2.38 3.64 29.49
C ILE A 111 -2.38 2.18 29.95
N ASP A 112 -3.58 1.61 30.03
CA ASP A 112 -3.75 0.19 30.35
C ASP A 112 -3.43 -0.67 29.13
N MET A 113 -2.15 -0.97 28.93
CA MET A 113 -1.66 -1.79 27.83
C MET A 113 -2.07 -3.26 28.03
N ARG A 114 -2.72 -3.86 27.03
CA ARG A 114 -2.99 -5.30 26.98
C ARG A 114 -1.88 -6.04 26.25
N SER A 115 -1.52 -5.56 25.06
CA SER A 115 -0.44 -6.15 24.26
C SER A 115 0.16 -5.15 23.29
N VAL A 116 1.40 -5.38 22.89
CA VAL A 116 2.06 -4.66 21.80
C VAL A 116 2.62 -5.66 20.79
N ASP A 117 2.19 -5.51 19.55
CA ASP A 117 2.66 -6.30 18.42
C ASP A 117 3.47 -5.40 17.47
N VAL A 118 4.65 -5.86 17.07
CA VAL A 118 5.48 -5.21 16.05
C VAL A 118 5.28 -5.92 14.73
N VAL A 119 4.90 -5.16 13.70
CA VAL A 119 4.66 -5.65 12.35
C VAL A 119 5.75 -5.13 11.44
N LEU A 120 6.52 -6.03 10.86
CA LEU A 120 7.52 -5.67 9.84
C LEU A 120 6.91 -5.87 8.46
N ARG A 121 6.99 -4.84 7.63
CA ARG A 121 6.46 -4.86 6.27
C ARG A 121 7.56 -4.49 5.28
N SER A 122 7.78 -5.35 4.31
CA SER A 122 8.57 -5.00 3.14
C SER A 122 7.73 -4.11 2.23
N ASP A 123 8.27 -2.95 1.87
CA ASP A 123 7.75 -2.07 0.82
C ASP A 123 8.47 -2.31 -0.52
N ALA A 124 9.22 -3.41 -0.66
CA ALA A 124 9.97 -3.77 -1.88
C ALA A 124 9.07 -3.85 -3.14
N ALA A 125 7.78 -4.16 -2.97
CA ALA A 125 6.81 -4.18 -4.07
C ALA A 125 6.51 -2.80 -4.67
N MET A 126 6.81 -1.69 -3.96
CA MET A 126 6.64 -0.33 -4.51
C MET A 126 7.92 0.24 -5.13
N LEU A 127 9.08 -0.38 -4.88
CA LEU A 127 10.38 0.09 -5.37
C LEU A 127 10.97 -0.73 -6.51
N ASP A 128 10.30 -1.79 -6.99
CA ASP A 128 10.62 -2.37 -8.29
C ASP A 128 10.18 -1.44 -9.42
N GLN A 129 10.93 -0.34 -9.59
CA GLN A 129 10.80 0.62 -10.66
C GLN A 129 11.26 0.03 -12.02
N ARG A 130 11.62 -1.27 -12.07
CA ARG A 130 11.84 -2.02 -13.32
C ARG A 130 10.61 -2.81 -13.75
N ALA A 131 9.64 -3.02 -12.87
CA ALA A 131 8.26 -3.29 -13.27
C ALA A 131 7.64 -1.97 -13.73
N GLN A 132 8.03 -1.52 -14.93
CA GLN A 132 7.31 -0.47 -15.65
C GLN A 132 5.81 -0.80 -15.60
N PRO A 133 4.94 0.16 -15.23
CA PRO A 133 3.51 -0.13 -15.17
C PRO A 133 3.03 -0.58 -16.55
N LEU A 134 2.63 -1.84 -16.65
CA LEU A 134 1.94 -2.43 -17.80
C LEU A 134 0.66 -1.65 -18.19
N GLY A 135 0.26 -0.66 -17.38
CA GLY A 135 -0.82 0.27 -17.69
C GLY A 135 -0.56 1.14 -18.92
N PHE A 136 0.68 1.52 -19.23
CA PHE A 136 0.94 2.40 -20.39
C PHE A 136 1.07 1.66 -21.72
N THR A 137 1.50 0.39 -21.73
CA THR A 137 1.61 -0.38 -22.97
C THR A 137 0.24 -0.66 -23.57
N LEU A 138 -0.78 -0.94 -22.75
CA LEU A 138 -2.16 -1.08 -23.20
C LEU A 138 -2.74 0.25 -23.74
N ILE A 139 -2.40 1.39 -23.12
CA ILE A 139 -2.79 2.72 -23.62
C ILE A 139 -2.13 3.01 -24.98
N ALA A 140 -0.84 2.73 -25.12
CA ALA A 140 -0.10 2.96 -26.38
C ALA A 140 -0.60 2.06 -27.52
N VAL A 141 -0.86 0.77 -27.25
CA VAL A 141 -1.44 -0.15 -28.24
C VAL A 141 -2.86 0.27 -28.62
N GLY A 142 -3.69 0.65 -27.64
CA GLY A 142 -5.03 1.18 -27.89
C GLY A 142 -5.03 2.46 -28.73
N PHE A 143 -4.11 3.40 -28.45
CA PHE A 143 -3.99 4.65 -29.19
C PHE A 143 -3.48 4.43 -30.62
N ALA A 144 -2.51 3.54 -30.82
CA ALA A 144 -2.04 3.16 -32.15
C ALA A 144 -3.15 2.52 -32.99
N GLY A 145 -3.96 1.64 -32.39
CA GLY A 145 -5.15 1.07 -33.03
C GLY A 145 -6.18 2.13 -33.44
N LEU A 146 -6.46 3.10 -32.56
CA LEU A 146 -7.41 4.19 -32.82
C LEU A 146 -6.95 5.12 -33.97
N VAL A 147 -5.67 5.49 -34.00
CA VAL A 147 -5.09 6.33 -35.06
C VAL A 147 -5.06 5.59 -36.40
N ALA A 148 -4.78 4.29 -36.40
CA ALA A 148 -4.85 3.48 -37.62
C ALA A 148 -6.29 3.37 -38.15
N ALA A 149 -7.28 3.23 -37.27
CA ALA A 149 -8.69 3.15 -37.64
C ALA A 149 -9.23 4.46 -38.24
N SER A 150 -8.85 5.63 -37.70
CA SER A 150 -9.31 6.92 -38.22
C SER A 150 -8.70 7.24 -39.59
N ARG A 151 -7.44 6.86 -39.83
CA ARG A 151 -6.77 7.04 -41.13
C ARG A 151 -7.36 6.15 -42.24
N ARG A 152 -7.94 4.99 -41.90
CA ARG A 152 -8.68 4.16 -42.88
C ARG A 152 -9.99 4.81 -43.32
N ARG A 153 -10.67 5.54 -42.44
CA ARG A 153 -11.95 6.19 -42.77
C ARG A 153 -11.77 7.41 -43.70
N ASN A 154 -10.63 8.09 -43.63
CA ASN A 154 -10.31 9.23 -44.50
C ASN A 154 -9.68 8.88 -45.87
N ARG A 155 -9.42 7.60 -46.17
CA ARG A 155 -8.94 7.17 -47.51
C ARG A 155 -10.03 6.56 -48.40
N GLY A 156 -11.30 6.65 -48.00
CA GLY A 156 -12.41 5.95 -48.65
C GLY A 156 -13.63 6.80 -48.97
N ALA A 157 -13.47 8.11 -49.23
CA ALA A 157 -14.57 8.94 -49.71
C ALA A 157 -14.09 9.94 -50.77
N SER A 158 -13.73 9.43 -51.95
CA SER A 158 -14.00 10.18 -53.18
C SER A 158 -15.45 9.88 -53.56
N PRO A 159 -16.35 10.87 -53.71
CA PRO A 159 -17.70 10.59 -54.17
C PRO A 159 -17.63 10.27 -55.66
N THR A 160 -17.53 8.99 -56.01
CA THR A 160 -17.79 8.54 -57.38
C THR A 160 -19.27 8.73 -57.65
N LYS A 161 -19.56 9.71 -58.50
CA LYS A 161 -20.79 9.94 -59.27
C LYS A 161 -21.60 8.64 -59.42
N SER A 162 -22.59 8.44 -58.54
CA SER A 162 -23.60 7.40 -58.69
C SER A 162 -24.61 7.90 -59.70
N GLU A 163 -24.29 7.72 -60.98
CA GLU A 163 -25.27 7.83 -62.06
C GLU A 163 -26.28 6.69 -61.88
N PRO A 164 -27.57 6.96 -61.58
CA PRO A 164 -28.53 5.89 -61.34
C PRO A 164 -28.83 5.17 -62.66
N PRO A 165 -28.79 3.82 -62.72
CA PRO A 165 -29.18 3.12 -63.92
C PRO A 165 -30.65 3.41 -64.24
N ALA A 166 -30.91 3.88 -65.46
CA ALA A 166 -32.24 4.29 -65.90
C ALA A 166 -33.25 3.12 -65.75
N PRO A 167 -34.33 3.29 -64.97
CA PRO A 167 -35.36 2.26 -64.85
C PRO A 167 -36.17 2.17 -66.15
N ARG A 168 -36.30 0.96 -66.69
CA ARG A 168 -37.06 0.65 -67.90
C ARG A 168 -38.46 0.13 -67.55
N TRP A 169 -39.44 1.02 -67.49
CA TRP A 169 -40.91 0.77 -67.55
C TRP A 169 -41.55 2.06 -68.11
N GLY A 170 -42.46 2.11 -69.08
CA GLY A 170 -43.19 1.07 -69.79
C GLY A 170 -43.71 1.58 -71.15
N ARG A 171 -44.30 0.64 -71.87
CA ARG A 171 -44.85 0.71 -73.22
C ARG A 171 -46.09 1.61 -73.37
N ASP A 172 -46.24 2.13 -74.58
CA ASP A 172 -47.46 2.39 -75.37
C ASP A 172 -48.59 3.27 -74.80
N ALA A 173 -48.76 4.43 -75.43
CA ALA A 173 -50.02 5.07 -75.89
C ALA A 173 -49.67 6.54 -76.14
N GLY A 174 -49.73 7.12 -77.33
CA GLY A 174 -50.68 6.98 -78.42
C GLY A 174 -50.84 8.40 -78.98
N ASN A 175 -50.53 8.58 -80.25
CA ASN A 175 -50.76 9.82 -80.96
C ASN A 175 -52.28 9.96 -81.16
N ASN A 176 -52.91 11.02 -80.64
CA ASN A 176 -53.79 11.91 -81.40
C ASN A 176 -54.11 13.17 -80.60
#